data_AF-A0A7W5AMY0-F1
#
_entry.id   AF-A0A7W5AMY0-F1
#
_cell.length_a   1.000
_cell.length_b   1.000
_cell.length_c   1.000
_cell.angle_alpha   90.00
_cell.angle_beta   90.00
_cell.angle_gamma   90.00
#
_symmetry.space_group_name_H-M   'P 1'
#
loop_
_entity.id
_entity.type
_entity.pdbx_description
1 polymer ?
#
loop_
_entity_poly.entity_id
_entity_poly.type
_entity_poly.pdbx_seq_one_letter_code
_entity_poly.pdbx_strand_id
1 'polypeptide(L)'
;MTGEETIDALARTLDALDDHLRSSDATARRSERNRLSMLHLHALAACYIGPLFTLIGEESRRGAAWAVIRLIPGSTTSLGVLLTAGGVVLGVATWRRALVWEMAGLCVLLSWYLIVAVSFGLGAAGWYLRWDWVDGSRPAPYAHGIYLHLFTIMIVHLGTLAKIRRARRKAAR
;
A
#
# COMPACT_ATOMS: atom_id res chain seq x y z
N MET A 1 -6.78 44.61 36.75
CA MET A 1 -6.60 44.36 35.32
C MET A 1 -6.82 45.67 34.57
N THR A 2 -5.75 46.23 34.03
CA THR A 2 -5.83 47.43 33.16
C THR A 2 -6.21 47.00 31.74
N GLY A 3 -6.79 47.91 30.94
CA GLY A 3 -7.13 47.61 29.54
C GLY A 3 -5.92 47.17 28.71
N GLU A 4 -4.74 47.67 29.07
CA GLU A 4 -3.44 47.35 28.46
C GLU A 4 -3.04 45.88 28.70
N GLU A 5 -3.20 45.36 29.92
CA GLU A 5 -2.96 43.94 30.24
C GLU A 5 -3.88 42.99 29.44
N THR A 6 -5.09 43.45 29.12
CA THR A 6 -6.08 42.66 28.37
C THR A 6 -5.75 42.62 26.87
N ILE A 7 -5.29 43.75 26.32
CA ILE A 7 -4.83 43.85 24.94
C ILE A 7 -3.56 43.00 24.73
N ASP A 8 -2.61 43.07 25.66
CA ASP A 8 -1.39 42.27 25.61
C ASP A 8 -1.67 40.76 25.73
N ALA A 9 -2.65 40.36 26.55
CA ALA A 9 -3.06 38.97 26.65
C ALA A 9 -3.71 38.47 25.35
N LEU A 10 -4.53 39.29 24.70
CA LEU A 10 -5.14 38.95 23.42
C LEU A 10 -4.09 38.84 22.30
N ALA A 11 -3.14 39.79 22.25
CA ALA A 11 -2.03 39.78 21.30
C ALA A 11 -1.20 38.49 21.43
N ARG A 12 -0.78 38.12 22.65
CA ARG A 12 -0.06 36.86 22.91
C ARG A 12 -0.83 35.62 22.48
N THR A 13 -2.16 35.63 22.64
CA THR A 13 -3.01 34.49 22.27
C THR A 13 -3.13 34.37 20.75
N LEU A 14 -3.25 35.49 20.04
CA LEU A 14 -3.27 35.53 18.57
C LEU A 14 -1.93 35.10 17.98
N ASP A 15 -0.81 35.55 18.54
CA ASP A 15 0.53 35.13 18.12
C ASP A 15 0.73 33.62 18.33
N ALA A 16 0.33 33.09 19.49
CA ALA A 16 0.39 31.65 19.75
C ALA A 16 -0.50 30.83 18.80
N LEU A 17 -1.67 31.36 18.43
CA LEU A 17 -2.54 30.74 17.43
C LEU A 17 -1.92 30.76 16.03
N ASP A 18 -1.31 31.87 15.60
CA ASP A 18 -0.64 31.97 14.30
C ASP A 18 0.54 30.99 14.21
N ASP A 19 1.37 30.90 15.26
CA ASP A 19 2.46 29.92 15.33
C ASP A 19 1.95 28.47 15.30
N HIS A 20 0.83 28.20 15.99
CA HIS A 20 0.20 26.89 15.94
C HIS A 20 -0.35 26.55 14.55
N LEU A 21 -0.98 27.51 13.87
CA LEU A 21 -1.48 27.33 12.51
C LEU A 21 -0.35 27.10 11.51
N ARG A 22 0.74 27.87 11.60
CA ARG A 22 1.92 27.72 10.74
C ARG A 22 2.60 26.36 10.92
N SER A 23 2.78 25.93 12.17
CA SER A 23 3.37 24.62 12.47
C SER A 23 2.47 23.45 12.04
N SER A 24 1.15 23.60 12.19
CA SER A 24 0.15 22.64 11.70
C SER A 24 0.19 22.51 10.17
N ASP A 25 0.25 23.64 9.44
CA ASP A 25 0.33 23.63 7.97
C ASP A 25 1.64 23.00 7.48
N ALA A 26 2.78 23.31 8.12
CA ALA A 26 4.05 22.67 7.81
C ALA A 26 4.00 21.14 8.00
N THR A 27 3.37 20.68 9.09
CA THR A 27 3.19 19.26 9.39
C THR A 27 2.26 18.59 8.36
N ALA A 28 1.18 19.26 7.97
CA ALA A 28 0.25 18.77 6.96
C ALA A 28 0.94 18.63 5.59
N ARG A 29 1.72 19.63 5.16
CA ARG A 29 2.48 19.59 3.91
C ARG A 29 3.52 18.46 3.91
N ARG A 30 4.23 18.25 5.02
CA ARG A 30 5.21 17.16 5.15
C ARG A 30 4.52 15.79 5.11
N SER A 31 3.39 15.65 5.80
CA SER A 31 2.57 14.43 5.77
C SER A 31 2.06 14.12 4.36
N GLU A 32 1.59 15.13 3.62
CA GLU A 32 1.16 14.96 2.24
C GLU A 32 2.32 14.54 1.32
N ARG A 33 3.49 15.18 1.45
CA ARG A 33 4.69 14.83 0.67
C ARG A 33 5.12 13.39 0.95
N ASN A 34 5.20 12.99 2.22
CA ASN A 34 5.54 11.63 2.61
C ASN A 34 4.55 10.60 2.06
N ARG A 35 3.25 10.90 2.11
CA ARG A 35 2.20 10.04 1.52
C ARG A 35 2.44 9.85 0.02
N LEU A 36 2.64 10.93 -0.73
CA LEU A 36 2.87 10.87 -2.18
C LEU A 36 4.15 10.10 -2.51
N SER A 37 5.24 10.34 -1.77
CA SER A 37 6.50 9.60 -1.94
C SER A 37 6.32 8.10 -1.70
N MET A 38 5.57 7.70 -0.66
CA MET A 38 5.28 6.29 -0.40
C MET A 38 4.43 5.65 -1.50
N LEU A 39 3.41 6.35 -2.02
CA LEU A 39 2.60 5.83 -3.13
C LEU A 39 3.43 5.65 -4.40
N HIS A 40 4.33 6.59 -4.71
CA HIS A 40 5.26 6.44 -5.82
C HIS A 40 6.24 5.29 -5.61
N LEU A 41 6.73 5.07 -4.39
CA LEU A 41 7.60 3.93 -4.08
C LEU A 41 6.88 2.60 -4.33
N HIS A 42 5.62 2.47 -3.92
CA HIS A 42 4.81 1.28 -4.21
C HIS A 42 4.55 1.10 -5.70
N ALA A 43 4.25 2.18 -6.43
CA ALA A 43 4.08 2.15 -7.87
C ALA A 43 5.36 1.68 -8.58
N LEU A 44 6.52 2.24 -8.22
CA LEU A 44 7.82 1.85 -8.78
C LEU A 44 8.17 0.40 -8.44
N ALA A 45 7.98 -0.01 -7.18
CA ALA A 45 8.20 -1.39 -6.77
C ALA A 45 7.30 -2.36 -7.55
N ALA A 46 6.02 -2.03 -7.77
CA ALA A 46 5.12 -2.84 -8.56
C ALA A 46 5.55 -2.92 -10.04
N CYS A 47 5.95 -1.81 -10.64
CA CYS A 47 6.47 -1.78 -12.02
C CYS A 47 7.81 -2.51 -12.19
N TYR A 48 8.62 -2.62 -11.13
CA TYR A 48 9.88 -3.35 -11.13
C TYR A 48 9.66 -4.86 -10.88
N ILE A 49 8.87 -5.21 -9.86
CA ILE A 49 8.62 -6.59 -9.47
C ILE A 49 7.71 -7.30 -10.46
N GLY A 50 6.70 -6.62 -11.01
CA GLY A 50 5.72 -7.22 -11.92
C GLY A 50 6.35 -7.91 -13.14
N PRO A 51 7.23 -7.24 -13.91
CA PRO A 51 7.95 -7.88 -15.01
C PRO A 51 8.90 -8.98 -14.55
N LEU A 52 9.58 -8.82 -13.42
CA LEU A 52 10.42 -9.90 -12.87
C LEU A 52 9.58 -11.15 -12.52
N PHE A 53 8.34 -10.94 -12.07
CA PHE A 53 7.41 -12.02 -11.74
C PHE A 53 6.96 -12.80 -12.98
N THR A 54 6.85 -12.15 -14.15
CA THR A 54 6.50 -12.84 -15.40
C THR A 54 7.63 -13.71 -15.92
N LEU A 55 8.87 -13.42 -15.54
CA LEU A 55 10.07 -14.17 -15.93
C LEU A 55 10.32 -15.41 -15.04
N ILE A 56 9.51 -15.65 -14.01
CA ILE A 56 9.68 -16.81 -13.13
C ILE A 56 9.30 -18.09 -13.88
N GLY A 57 10.32 -18.90 -14.19
CA GLY A 57 10.16 -20.20 -14.84
C GLY A 57 9.49 -21.27 -13.97
N GLU A 58 9.17 -22.42 -14.57
CA GLU A 58 8.56 -23.57 -13.86
C GLU A 58 9.49 -24.17 -12.80
N GLU A 59 10.79 -24.24 -13.08
CA GLU A 59 11.80 -24.78 -12.16
C GLU A 59 11.86 -23.99 -10.85
N SER A 60 11.85 -22.66 -10.93
CA SER A 60 11.84 -21.75 -9.77
C SER A 60 10.54 -21.83 -8.95
N ARG A 61 9.48 -22.42 -9.53
CA ARG A 61 8.17 -22.61 -8.90
C ARG A 61 8.00 -23.99 -8.28
N ARG A 62 9.03 -24.83 -8.18
CA ARG A 62 8.90 -26.15 -7.56
C ARG A 62 8.61 -26.10 -6.05
N GLY A 63 8.98 -25.03 -5.36
CA GLY A 63 8.74 -24.83 -3.93
C GLY A 63 7.27 -24.92 -3.46
N ALA A 64 7.04 -25.43 -2.24
CA ALA A 64 5.72 -25.47 -1.59
C ALA A 64 4.98 -24.11 -1.56
N ALA A 65 5.72 -23.00 -1.50
CA ALA A 65 5.19 -21.64 -1.55
C ALA A 65 4.41 -21.32 -2.84
N TRP A 66 4.73 -22.00 -3.93
CA TRP A 66 4.10 -21.81 -5.24
C TRP A 66 2.97 -22.80 -5.51
N ALA A 67 2.75 -23.77 -4.62
CA ALA A 67 1.83 -24.88 -4.84
C ALA A 67 0.43 -24.41 -5.25
N VAL A 68 -0.10 -23.38 -4.58
CA VAL A 68 -1.41 -22.79 -4.91
C VAL A 68 -1.38 -22.00 -6.22
N ILE A 69 -0.35 -21.19 -6.44
CA ILE A 69 -0.22 -20.34 -7.64
C ILE A 69 -0.07 -21.19 -8.91
N ARG A 70 0.57 -22.37 -8.81
CA ARG A 70 0.72 -23.31 -9.92
C ARG A 70 -0.60 -23.92 -10.41
N LEU A 71 -1.62 -23.99 -9.55
CA LEU A 71 -2.93 -24.54 -9.94
C LEU A 71 -3.67 -23.64 -10.94
N ILE A 72 -3.26 -22.38 -11.08
CA ILE A 72 -3.86 -21.42 -12.00
C ILE A 72 -3.00 -21.35 -13.28
N PRO A 73 -3.54 -21.74 -14.45
CA PRO A 73 -2.83 -21.63 -15.72
C PRO A 73 -2.43 -20.18 -16.01
N GLY A 74 -1.17 -19.96 -16.43
CA GLY A 74 -0.67 -18.63 -16.77
C GLY A 74 -0.57 -17.65 -15.58
N SER A 75 -0.59 -18.16 -14.34
CA SER A 75 -0.62 -17.34 -13.12
C SER A 75 0.55 -16.37 -12.97
N THR A 76 1.77 -16.72 -13.39
CA THR A 76 2.93 -15.82 -13.32
C THR A 76 2.77 -14.62 -14.25
N THR A 77 2.36 -14.86 -15.50
CA THR A 77 2.11 -13.80 -16.47
C THR A 77 0.95 -12.93 -16.03
N SER A 78 -0.19 -13.52 -15.65
CA SER A 78 -1.37 -12.75 -15.27
C SER A 78 -1.17 -11.95 -13.98
N LEU A 79 -0.56 -12.53 -12.95
CA LEU A 79 -0.24 -11.82 -11.71
C LEU A 79 0.83 -10.76 -11.92
N GLY A 80 1.87 -11.03 -12.73
CA GLY A 80 2.91 -10.04 -13.02
C GLY A 80 2.38 -8.86 -13.83
N VAL A 81 1.53 -9.12 -14.84
CA VAL A 81 0.84 -8.08 -15.62
C VAL A 81 -0.12 -7.29 -14.72
N LEU A 82 -0.89 -7.95 -13.86
CA LEU A 82 -1.80 -7.30 -12.92
C LEU A 82 -1.05 -6.36 -11.97
N LEU A 83 0.06 -6.81 -11.40
CA LEU A 83 0.90 -5.99 -10.52
C LEU A 83 1.46 -4.78 -11.28
N THR A 84 2.02 -5.00 -12.47
CA THR A 84 2.57 -3.93 -13.31
C THR A 84 1.51 -2.90 -13.67
N ALA A 85 0.34 -3.35 -14.13
CA ALA A 85 -0.78 -2.48 -14.47
C ALA A 85 -1.27 -1.68 -13.26
N GLY A 86 -1.39 -2.32 -12.09
CA GLY A 86 -1.70 -1.65 -10.83
C GLY A 86 -0.67 -0.59 -10.45
N GLY A 87 0.61 -0.89 -10.64
CA GLY A 87 1.72 0.05 -10.40
C GLY A 87 1.67 1.26 -11.33
N VAL A 88 1.43 1.06 -12.63
CA VAL A 88 1.27 2.14 -13.61
C VAL A 88 0.06 3.01 -13.28
N VAL A 89 -1.10 2.39 -13.00
CA VAL A 89 -2.31 3.11 -12.61
C VAL A 89 -2.06 3.95 -11.36
N LEU A 90 -1.44 3.37 -10.33
CA LEU A 90 -1.11 4.07 -9.09
C LEU A 90 -0.13 5.23 -9.33
N GLY A 91 0.92 5.01 -10.12
CA GLY A 91 1.93 6.03 -10.43
C GLY A 91 1.35 7.22 -11.19
N VAL A 92 0.57 6.95 -12.25
CA VAL A 92 -0.10 7.99 -13.05
C VAL A 92 -1.15 8.72 -12.22
N ALA A 93 -1.92 8.00 -11.40
CA ALA A 93 -2.92 8.59 -10.53
C ALA A 93 -2.29 9.51 -9.47
N THR A 94 -1.19 9.07 -8.86
CA THR A 94 -0.44 9.86 -7.87
C THR A 94 0.15 11.12 -8.49
N TRP A 95 0.70 11.01 -9.71
CA TRP A 95 1.21 12.15 -10.47
C TRP A 95 0.10 13.16 -10.79
N ARG A 96 -1.07 12.68 -11.26
CA ARG A 96 -2.23 13.51 -11.58
C ARG A 96 -3.04 13.94 -10.35
N ARG A 97 -2.63 13.55 -9.14
CA ARG A 97 -3.35 13.76 -7.87
C ARG A 97 -4.81 13.30 -7.92
N ALA A 98 -5.07 12.24 -8.67
CA ALA A 98 -6.41 11.73 -8.95
C ALA A 98 -6.82 10.68 -7.90
N LEU A 99 -7.32 11.13 -6.75
CA LEU A 99 -7.63 10.29 -5.58
C LEU A 99 -8.42 9.00 -5.89
N VAL A 100 -9.40 9.06 -6.80
CA VAL A 100 -10.21 7.87 -7.18
C VAL A 100 -9.35 6.79 -7.81
N TRP A 101 -8.44 7.20 -8.71
CA TRP A 101 -7.52 6.30 -9.38
C TRP A 101 -6.37 5.86 -8.47
N GLU A 102 -5.95 6.69 -7.49
CA GLU A 102 -5.00 6.27 -6.44
C GLU A 102 -5.58 5.10 -5.63
N MET A 103 -6.86 5.20 -5.24
CA MET A 103 -7.54 4.10 -4.55
C MET A 103 -7.69 2.87 -5.45
N ALA A 104 -8.02 3.03 -6.74
CA ALA A 104 -8.13 1.91 -7.67
C ALA A 104 -6.79 1.16 -7.83
N GLY A 105 -5.70 1.88 -8.05
CA GLY A 105 -4.35 1.29 -8.14
C GLY A 105 -3.94 0.59 -6.85
N LEU A 106 -4.20 1.20 -5.68
CA LEU A 106 -3.96 0.57 -4.38
C LEU A 106 -4.81 -0.70 -4.17
N CYS A 107 -6.07 -0.72 -4.62
CA CYS A 107 -6.90 -1.92 -4.53
C CYS A 107 -6.29 -3.06 -5.36
N VAL A 108 -5.77 -2.77 -6.55
CA VAL A 108 -5.09 -3.79 -7.38
C VAL A 108 -3.85 -4.34 -6.67
N LEU A 109 -2.98 -3.48 -6.14
CA LEU A 109 -1.80 -3.89 -5.37
C LEU A 109 -2.18 -4.68 -4.12
N LEU A 110 -3.18 -4.21 -3.37
CA LEU A 110 -3.72 -4.87 -2.18
C LEU A 110 -4.21 -6.29 -2.50
N SER A 111 -5.04 -6.45 -3.54
CA SER A 111 -5.52 -7.76 -3.97
C SER A 111 -4.37 -8.67 -4.39
N TRP A 112 -3.37 -8.14 -5.10
CA TRP A 112 -2.19 -8.90 -5.49
C TRP A 112 -1.40 -9.41 -4.26
N TYR A 113 -1.11 -8.54 -3.29
CA TYR A 113 -0.41 -8.94 -2.06
C TYR A 113 -1.21 -9.96 -1.25
N LEU A 114 -2.54 -9.83 -1.20
CA LEU A 114 -3.40 -10.80 -0.51
C LEU A 114 -3.34 -12.18 -1.18
N ILE A 115 -3.46 -12.24 -2.50
CA ILE A 115 -3.40 -13.50 -3.27
C ILE A 115 -2.06 -14.21 -2.99
N VAL A 116 -0.96 -13.48 -3.04
CA VAL A 116 0.38 -14.03 -2.78
C VAL A 116 0.50 -14.45 -1.32
N ALA A 117 0.10 -13.62 -0.35
CA ALA A 117 0.18 -13.96 1.07
C ALA A 117 -0.62 -15.24 1.40
N VAL A 118 -1.85 -15.35 0.90
CA VAL A 118 -2.71 -16.53 1.09
C VAL A 118 -2.08 -17.75 0.44
N SER A 119 -1.54 -17.63 -0.78
CA SER A 119 -0.89 -18.73 -1.48
C SER A 119 0.31 -19.29 -0.71
N PHE A 120 1.16 -18.41 -0.17
CA PHE A 120 2.30 -18.82 0.64
C PHE A 120 1.86 -19.45 1.98
N GLY A 121 0.82 -18.90 2.61
CA GLY A 121 0.26 -19.44 3.87
C GLY A 121 -0.35 -20.83 3.69
N LEU A 122 -1.16 -21.02 2.64
CA LEU A 122 -1.73 -22.32 2.28
C LEU A 122 -0.67 -23.33 1.85
N GLY A 123 0.34 -22.89 1.09
CA GLY A 123 1.47 -23.74 0.73
C GLY A 123 2.25 -24.22 1.96
N ALA A 124 2.46 -23.34 2.95
CA ALA A 124 3.11 -23.71 4.20
C ALA A 124 2.25 -24.67 5.06
N ALA A 125 0.94 -24.40 5.15
CA ALA A 125 0.00 -25.28 5.86
C ALA A 125 -0.07 -26.67 5.21
N GLY A 126 -0.18 -26.73 3.89
CA GLY A 126 -0.21 -27.99 3.16
C GLY A 126 1.09 -28.78 3.23
N TRP A 127 2.24 -28.09 3.29
CA TRP A 127 3.52 -28.74 3.58
C TRP A 127 3.55 -29.34 4.99
N TYR A 128 3.09 -28.61 6.00
CA TYR A 128 3.04 -29.09 7.40
C TYR A 128 2.11 -30.30 7.56
N LEU A 129 0.97 -30.28 6.86
CA LEU A 129 -0.02 -31.35 6.86
C LEU A 129 0.31 -32.50 5.89
N ARG A 130 1.41 -32.39 5.12
CA ARG A 130 1.85 -33.36 4.11
C ARG A 130 0.78 -33.70 3.07
N TRP A 131 0.11 -32.69 2.53
CA TRP A 131 -0.83 -32.89 1.43
C TRP A 131 -0.13 -33.26 0.11
N ASP A 132 -0.71 -34.20 -0.62
CA ASP A 132 -0.11 -34.83 -1.81
C ASP A 132 0.16 -33.87 -2.98
N TRP A 133 -0.55 -32.74 -3.05
CA TRP A 133 -0.40 -31.72 -4.10
C TRP A 133 0.68 -30.67 -3.77
N VAL A 134 1.28 -30.72 -2.58
CA VAL A 134 2.35 -29.83 -2.15
C VAL A 134 3.70 -30.53 -2.29
N ASP A 135 4.64 -29.87 -2.93
CA ASP A 135 6.01 -30.37 -3.09
C ASP A 135 6.67 -30.54 -1.71
N GLY A 136 7.48 -31.59 -1.52
CA GLY A 136 8.18 -31.87 -0.27
C GLY A 136 9.25 -30.83 0.11
N SER A 137 9.62 -29.94 -0.81
CA SER A 137 10.53 -28.83 -0.56
C SER A 137 10.02 -27.88 0.53
N ARG A 138 10.92 -27.50 1.45
CA ARG A 138 10.59 -26.68 2.62
C ARG A 138 10.02 -25.32 2.19
N PRO A 139 8.89 -24.86 2.76
CA PRO A 139 8.32 -23.56 2.46
C PRO A 139 9.18 -22.44 3.04
N ALA A 140 9.04 -21.23 2.48
CA ALA A 140 9.63 -20.00 2.99
C ALA A 140 8.57 -19.24 3.84
N PRO A 141 8.41 -19.52 5.14
CA PRO A 141 7.35 -18.93 5.95
C PRO A 141 7.48 -17.41 6.11
N TYR A 142 8.71 -16.88 6.06
CA TYR A 142 8.95 -15.44 6.16
C TYR A 142 8.27 -14.66 5.03
N ALA A 143 8.13 -15.25 3.84
CA ALA A 143 7.54 -14.59 2.69
C ALA A 143 6.04 -14.31 2.92
N HIS A 144 5.31 -15.22 3.58
CA HIS A 144 3.94 -14.97 4.01
C HIS A 144 3.85 -13.70 4.88
N GLY A 145 4.72 -13.59 5.88
CA GLY A 145 4.77 -12.43 6.77
C GLY A 145 5.06 -11.11 6.03
N ILE A 146 5.99 -11.12 5.08
CA ILE A 146 6.32 -9.94 4.25
C ILE A 146 5.11 -9.49 3.43
N TYR A 147 4.46 -10.40 2.70
CA TYR A 147 3.32 -10.05 1.84
C TYR A 147 2.08 -9.65 2.64
N LEU A 148 1.85 -10.27 3.80
CA LEU A 148 0.78 -9.88 4.72
C LEU A 148 1.02 -8.48 5.31
N HIS A 149 2.28 -8.14 5.60
CA HIS A 149 2.66 -6.82 6.07
C HIS A 149 2.42 -5.76 4.99
N LEU A 150 2.84 -6.03 3.73
CA LEU A 150 2.59 -5.14 2.59
C LEU A 150 1.09 -4.93 2.34
N PHE A 151 0.30 -6.01 2.42
CA PHE A 151 -1.16 -5.93 2.38
C PHE A 151 -1.72 -4.99 3.47
N THR A 152 -1.23 -5.11 4.70
CA THR A 152 -1.64 -4.25 5.82
C THR A 152 -1.29 -2.77 5.56
N ILE A 153 -0.10 -2.49 5.03
CA ILE A 153 0.32 -1.13 4.66
C ILE A 153 -0.62 -0.55 3.58
N MET A 154 -1.02 -1.34 2.59
CA MET A 154 -1.97 -0.90 1.56
C MET A 154 -3.33 -0.51 2.15
N ILE A 155 -3.84 -1.25 3.15
CA ILE A 155 -5.07 -0.90 3.87
C ILE A 155 -4.93 0.46 4.55
N VAL A 156 -3.79 0.73 5.20
CA VAL A 156 -3.54 2.02 5.87
C VAL A 156 -3.54 3.18 4.87
N HIS A 157 -2.91 3.00 3.71
CA HIS A 157 -2.97 3.99 2.63
C HIS A 157 -4.40 4.21 2.14
N LEU A 158 -5.14 3.13 1.88
CA LEU A 158 -6.52 3.20 1.42
C LEU A 158 -7.43 3.92 2.44
N GLY A 159 -7.28 3.59 3.72
CA GLY A 159 -7.99 4.25 4.82
C GLY A 159 -7.68 5.75 4.89
N THR A 160 -6.41 6.12 4.68
CA THR A 160 -5.98 7.53 4.63
C THR A 160 -6.60 8.26 3.45
N LEU A 161 -6.58 7.68 2.24
CA LEU A 161 -7.23 8.26 1.06
C LEU A 161 -8.75 8.39 1.23
N ALA A 162 -9.39 7.39 1.84
CA ALA A 162 -10.82 7.42 2.12
C ALA A 162 -11.18 8.51 3.13
N LYS A 163 -10.34 8.78 4.14
CA LYS A 163 -10.50 9.92 5.06
C LYS A 163 -10.39 11.24 4.31
N ILE A 164 -9.37 11.43 3.48
CA ILE A 164 -9.18 12.65 2.66
C ILE A 164 -10.37 12.88 1.74
N ARG A 165 -10.83 11.84 1.02
CA ARG A 165 -12.00 11.94 0.13
C ARG A 165 -13.26 12.34 0.89
N ARG A 166 -13.48 11.79 2.10
CA ARG A 166 -14.62 12.17 2.96
C ARG A 166 -14.52 13.63 3.40
N ALA A 167 -13.35 14.10 3.80
CA ALA A 167 -13.14 15.49 4.19
C ALA A 167 -13.43 16.47 3.03
N ARG A 168 -12.88 16.19 1.83
CA ARG A 168 -13.14 17.00 0.62
C ARG A 168 -14.62 17.06 0.25
N ARG A 169 -15.33 15.93 0.38
CA ARG A 169 -16.79 15.87 0.14
C ARG A 169 -17.60 16.69 1.13
N LYS A 170 -17.16 16.76 2.39
CA LYS A 170 -17.83 17.58 3.42
C LYS A 170 -17.61 19.06 3.18
N ALA A 171 -16.40 19.48 2.79
CA ALA A 171 -16.08 20.88 2.53
C ALA A 171 -16.73 21.45 1.24
N ALA A 172 -17.20 20.58 0.33
CA ALA A 172 -17.88 20.96 -0.90
C ALA A 172 -19.41 21.00 -0.78
N ARG A 173 -19.95 20.75 0.42
CA ARG A 173 -21.37 20.88 0.77
C ARG A 173 -21.55 22.14 1.60
#